data_AF-A0A0F3GS40-F1
#
_entry.id   AF-A0A0F3GS40-F1
#
_cell.length_a   1.000
_cell.length_b   1.000
_cell.length_c   1.000
_cell.angle_alpha   90.00
_cell.angle_beta   90.00
_cell.angle_gamma   90.00
#
_symmetry.space_group_name_H-M   'P 1'
#
loop_
_entity.id
_entity.type
_entity.pdbx_description
1 polymer ?
#
loop_
_entity_poly.entity_id
_entity_poly.type
_entity_poly.pdbx_seq_one_letter_code
_entity_poly.pdbx_strand_id
1 'polypeptide(L)'
;WRDGNYIFAMDFRETLKRVKSGDLVYCDPPYHGGFTAYTAQDFTEQDHADLARICVELAGKDCHVLVSNSDTDFIKQLWGKYGCFDIHEVEAPRSISCKGSGRGKVKELIITNVRIR
;
A
#
# COMPACT_ATOMS: atom_id res chain seq x y z
N TRP A 1 6.07 -2.25 -21.17
CA TRP A 1 7.52 -2.43 -20.93
C TRP A 1 8.00 -3.54 -21.87
N ARG A 2 9.18 -3.44 -22.50
CA ARG A 2 9.73 -4.50 -23.37
C ARG A 2 10.81 -5.24 -22.56
N ASP A 3 10.70 -6.56 -22.49
CA ASP A 3 11.60 -7.56 -21.88
C ASP A 3 12.75 -7.02 -21.01
N GLY A 4 12.58 -7.08 -19.68
CA GLY A 4 13.63 -6.77 -18.72
C GLY A 4 13.11 -6.23 -17.38
N ASN A 5 14.02 -6.15 -16.40
CA ASN A 5 13.77 -5.52 -15.10
C ASN A 5 14.34 -4.10 -15.11
N TYR A 6 13.56 -3.13 -14.64
CA TYR A 6 13.97 -1.73 -14.54
C TYR A 6 13.89 -1.29 -13.08
N ILE A 7 14.95 -0.64 -12.59
CA ILE A 7 15.03 -0.12 -11.23
C ILE A 7 15.02 1.41 -11.28
N PHE A 8 14.17 2.03 -10.48
CA PHE A 8 14.03 3.47 -10.36
C PHE A 8 14.18 3.89 -8.89
N ALA A 9 15.01 4.90 -8.63
CA ALA A 9 15.15 5.52 -7.32
C ALA A 9 14.57 6.94 -7.38
N MET A 10 13.26 7.06 -7.18
CA MET A 10 12.53 8.31 -7.26
C MET A 10 11.23 8.26 -6.45
N ASP A 11 10.59 9.41 -6.26
CA ASP A 11 9.30 9.51 -5.57
C ASP A 11 8.22 8.66 -6.28
N PHE A 12 7.33 8.06 -5.50
CA PHE A 12 6.28 7.18 -6.03
C PHE A 12 5.34 7.94 -6.96
N ARG A 13 5.11 9.24 -6.73
CA ARG A 13 4.27 10.10 -7.59
C ARG A 13 4.84 10.20 -9.00
N GLU A 14 6.16 10.13 -9.16
CA GLU A 14 6.80 10.13 -10.48
C GLU A 14 6.87 8.74 -11.09
N THR A 15 7.14 7.71 -10.27
CA THR A 15 7.19 6.32 -10.75
C THR A 15 5.84 5.86 -11.29
N LEU A 16 4.75 6.16 -10.58
CA LEU A 16 3.40 5.71 -10.93
C LEU A 16 2.84 6.39 -12.20
N LYS A 17 3.39 7.53 -12.64
CA LYS A 17 3.04 8.14 -13.94
C LYS A 17 3.41 7.27 -15.14
N ARG A 18 4.31 6.29 -14.94
CA ARG A 18 4.81 5.40 -16.01
C ARG A 18 3.94 4.16 -16.22
N VAL A 19 3.02 3.88 -15.30
CA VAL A 19 2.09 2.75 -15.36
C VAL A 19 1.15 2.92 -16.56
N LYS A 20 0.88 1.82 -17.26
CA LYS A 20 -0.02 1.76 -18.41
C LYS A 20 -1.23 0.90 -18.10
N SER A 21 -2.31 1.13 -18.85
CA SER A 21 -3.51 0.29 -18.82
C SER A 21 -3.14 -1.19 -19.00
N GLY A 22 -3.77 -2.05 -18.19
CA GLY A 22 -3.49 -3.48 -18.11
C GLY A 22 -2.31 -3.86 -17.19
N ASP A 23 -1.50 -2.91 -16.71
CA ASP A 23 -0.42 -3.21 -15.77
C ASP A 23 -0.98 -3.63 -14.40
N LEU A 24 -0.27 -4.56 -13.73
CA LEU A 24 -0.44 -4.84 -12.30
C LEU A 24 0.54 -3.98 -11.49
N VAL A 25 0.00 -3.23 -10.54
CA VAL A 25 0.74 -2.35 -9.65
C VAL A 25 0.62 -2.86 -8.22
N TYR A 26 1.76 -3.19 -7.63
CA TYR A 26 1.86 -3.51 -6.21
C TYR A 26 2.55 -2.37 -5.47
N CYS A 27 1.92 -1.86 -4.41
CA CYS A 27 2.47 -0.82 -3.56
C CYS A 27 2.61 -1.32 -2.12
N ASP A 28 3.82 -1.20 -1.57
CA ASP A 28 4.14 -1.50 -0.17
C ASP A 28 4.77 -0.26 0.49
N PRO A 29 3.97 0.79 0.80
CA PRO A 29 4.48 2.00 1.42
C PRO A 29 4.91 1.74 2.87
N PRO A 30 5.67 2.64 3.50
CA PRO A 30 5.81 2.65 4.95
C PRO A 30 4.42 2.60 5.63
N TYR A 31 4.30 1.73 6.63
CA TYR A 31 3.02 1.37 7.25
C TYR A 31 2.53 2.48 8.18
N HIS A 32 1.23 2.80 8.13
CA HIS A 32 0.65 3.80 9.02
C HIS A 32 0.75 3.36 10.49
N GLY A 33 1.14 4.27 11.38
CA GLY A 33 1.33 3.98 12.81
C GLY A 33 2.57 3.14 13.14
N GLY A 34 3.42 2.82 12.16
CA GLY A 34 4.73 2.23 12.38
C GLY A 34 5.66 3.22 13.10
N PHE A 35 6.08 2.90 14.32
CA PHE A 35 7.01 3.73 15.09
C PHE A 35 8.41 3.70 14.45
N THR A 36 8.70 4.60 13.52
CA THR A 36 10.07 4.96 13.12
C THR A 36 10.36 6.39 13.54
N ALA A 37 10.33 6.65 14.84
CA ALA A 37 10.99 7.83 15.37
C ALA A 37 12.47 7.71 15.00
N TYR A 38 12.94 8.45 14.00
CA TYR A 38 14.33 8.87 13.72
C TYR A 38 14.54 9.13 12.21
N THR A 39 13.80 10.04 11.57
CA THR A 39 14.28 10.84 10.40
C THR A 39 13.27 11.88 9.93
N ALA A 40 13.74 13.01 9.39
CA ALA A 40 12.93 14.10 8.83
C ALA A 40 12.25 13.78 7.46
N GLN A 41 12.04 12.50 7.15
CA GLN A 41 11.53 11.97 5.88
C GLN A 41 10.48 10.88 6.11
N ASP A 42 9.57 11.10 7.06
CA ASP A 42 8.48 10.17 7.33
C ASP A 42 7.45 10.19 6.19
N PHE A 43 6.94 9.02 5.83
CA PHE A 43 5.78 8.89 4.94
C PHE A 43 4.55 9.36 5.70
N THR A 44 4.04 10.53 5.34
CA THR A 44 2.99 11.23 6.07
C THR A 44 1.61 10.66 5.74
N GLU A 45 0.61 11.01 6.55
CA GLU A 45 -0.80 10.76 6.20
C GLU A 45 -1.19 11.39 4.85
N GLN A 46 -0.55 12.51 4.48
CA GLN A 46 -0.74 13.11 3.15
C GLN A 46 -0.12 12.24 2.05
N ASP A 47 1.04 11.62 2.28
CA ASP A 47 1.63 10.67 1.33
C ASP A 47 0.75 9.43 1.16
N HIS A 48 0.15 8.92 2.24
CA HIS A 48 -0.87 7.87 2.17
C HIS A 48 -2.08 8.31 1.33
N ALA A 49 -2.57 9.54 1.55
CA ALA A 49 -3.70 10.08 0.81
C ALA A 49 -3.40 10.27 -0.68
N ASP A 50 -2.19 10.74 -1.01
CA ASP A 50 -1.73 10.90 -2.39
C ASP A 50 -1.58 9.55 -3.09
N LEU A 51 -1.03 8.54 -2.42
CA LEU A 51 -0.95 7.18 -2.93
C LEU A 51 -2.35 6.62 -3.23
N ALA A 52 -3.29 6.74 -2.29
CA ALA A 52 -4.65 6.28 -2.49
C ALA A 52 -5.32 6.96 -3.70
N ARG A 53 -5.20 8.29 -3.82
CA ARG A 53 -5.72 9.03 -4.98
C ARG A 53 -5.12 8.55 -6.30
N ILE A 54 -3.80 8.36 -6.37
CA ILE A 54 -3.13 7.89 -7.59
C ILE A 54 -3.59 6.46 -7.93
N CYS A 55 -3.72 5.59 -6.94
CA CYS A 55 -4.23 4.24 -7.14
C CYS A 55 -5.66 4.23 -7.71
N VAL A 56 -6.55 5.13 -7.25
CA VAL A 56 -7.90 5.31 -7.82
C VAL A 56 -7.82 5.72 -9.29
N GLU A 57 -6.94 6.66 -9.63
CA GLU A 57 -6.73 7.10 -11.01
C GLU A 57 -6.19 5.97 -11.91
N LEU A 58 -5.32 5.11 -11.38
CA LEU A 58 -4.82 3.93 -12.08
C LEU A 58 -5.92 2.87 -12.27
N ALA A 59 -6.73 2.61 -11.25
CA ALA A 59 -7.88 1.71 -11.35
C ALA A 59 -8.87 2.20 -12.43
N GLY A 60 -9.12 3.50 -12.51
CA GLY A 60 -9.94 4.10 -13.58
C GLY A 60 -9.32 4.03 -14.99
N LYS A 61 -8.03 3.69 -15.10
CA LYS A 61 -7.30 3.46 -16.36
C LYS A 61 -7.11 1.97 -16.67
N ASP A 62 -7.97 1.11 -16.11
CA ASP A 62 -7.93 -0.33 -16.32
C ASP A 62 -6.61 -0.98 -15.86
N CYS A 63 -6.01 -0.44 -14.78
CA CYS A 63 -4.87 -1.06 -14.11
C CYS A 63 -5.37 -1.93 -12.95
N HIS A 64 -4.65 -3.01 -12.69
CA HIS A 64 -4.83 -3.84 -11.52
C HIS A 64 -3.96 -3.31 -10.39
N VAL A 65 -4.53 -3.07 -9.21
CA VAL A 65 -3.82 -2.43 -8.10
C VAL A 65 -3.97 -3.30 -6.86
N LEU A 66 -2.85 -3.48 -6.16
CA LEU A 66 -2.73 -4.18 -4.89
C LEU A 66 -1.89 -3.31 -3.94
N VAL A 67 -2.40 -3.06 -2.74
CA VAL A 67 -1.70 -2.27 -1.73
C VAL A 67 -1.72 -3.01 -0.40
N SER A 68 -0.55 -3.14 0.23
CA SER A 68 -0.41 -3.61 1.62
C SER A 68 -0.28 -2.43 2.58
N ASN A 69 -0.88 -2.52 3.76
CA ASN A 69 -0.72 -1.52 4.83
C ASN A 69 -1.09 -2.06 6.22
N SER A 70 -0.93 -1.22 7.24
CA SER A 70 -1.43 -1.48 8.60
C SER A 70 -2.96 -1.51 8.65
N ASP A 71 -3.51 -2.36 9.51
CA ASP A 71 -4.90 -2.28 9.94
C ASP A 71 -5.11 -1.15 10.95
N THR A 72 -5.30 0.08 10.44
CA THR A 72 -5.69 1.25 11.23
C THR A 72 -7.00 1.85 10.74
N ASP A 73 -7.72 2.52 11.64
CA ASP A 73 -8.94 3.25 11.29
C ASP A 73 -8.69 4.31 10.21
N PHE A 74 -7.53 4.98 10.25
CA PHE A 74 -7.12 5.94 9.23
C PHE A 74 -7.05 5.29 7.85
N ILE A 75 -6.36 4.16 7.70
CA ILE A 75 -6.24 3.47 6.41
C ILE A 75 -7.61 2.94 5.95
N LYS A 76 -8.40 2.33 6.84
CA LYS A 76 -9.75 1.84 6.51
C LYS A 76 -10.65 2.96 5.98
N GLN A 77 -10.67 4.12 6.65
CA GLN A 77 -11.47 5.27 6.22
C GLN A 77 -10.93 5.90 4.93
N LEU A 78 -9.61 6.05 4.82
CA LEU A 78 -8.97 6.64 3.65
C LEU A 78 -9.32 5.89 2.37
N TRP A 79 -9.21 4.56 2.39
CA TRP A 79 -9.46 3.72 1.22
C TRP A 79 -10.95 3.43 1.01
N GLY A 80 -11.70 3.23 2.09
CA GLY A 80 -13.14 2.93 2.04
C GLY A 80 -13.98 4.03 1.37
N LYS A 81 -13.52 5.28 1.36
CA LYS A 81 -14.26 6.39 0.73
C LYS A 81 -14.33 6.34 -0.81
N TYR A 82 -13.47 5.53 -1.46
CA TYR A 82 -13.39 5.51 -2.93
C TYR A 82 -14.29 4.45 -3.58
N GLY A 83 -14.68 3.40 -2.85
CA GLY A 83 -15.65 2.39 -3.31
C GLY A 83 -15.22 1.49 -4.49
N CYS A 84 -14.01 1.67 -5.04
CA CYS A 84 -13.46 0.86 -6.14
C CYS A 84 -12.43 -0.17 -5.70
N PHE A 85 -12.21 -0.32 -4.40
CA PHE A 85 -11.27 -1.26 -3.80
C PHE A 85 -11.98 -2.12 -2.75
N ASP A 86 -11.70 -3.42 -2.78
CA ASP A 86 -11.97 -4.34 -1.69
C ASP A 86 -10.85 -4.22 -0.64
N ILE A 87 -11.21 -4.27 0.65
CA ILE A 87 -10.29 -4.18 1.78
C ILE A 87 -10.37 -5.49 2.57
N HIS A 88 -9.28 -6.24 2.59
CA HIS A 88 -9.18 -7.53 3.26
C HIS A 88 -8.28 -7.41 4.49
N GLU A 89 -8.77 -7.85 5.65
CA GLU A 89 -7.94 -8.04 6.84
C GLU A 89 -7.18 -9.38 6.74
N VAL A 90 -5.87 -9.33 6.92
CA VAL A 90 -5.00 -10.50 6.94
C VAL A 90 -4.29 -10.57 8.28
N GLU A 91 -4.30 -11.74 8.91
CA GLU A 91 -3.49 -12.00 10.10
C GLU A 91 -2.06 -12.36 9.67
N ALA A 92 -1.11 -11.45 9.83
CA ALA A 92 0.29 -11.72 9.55
C ALA A 92 1.00 -12.26 10.81
N PRO A 93 1.49 -13.51 10.81
CA PRO A 93 2.25 -14.04 11.94
C PRO A 93 3.64 -13.38 11.97
N ARG A 94 3.88 -12.45 12.89
CA ARG A 94 5.23 -11.89 13.11
C ARG A 94 6.14 -12.97 13.72
N SER A 95 6.92 -13.65 12.87
CA SER A 95 7.89 -14.67 13.31
C SER A 95 9.16 -14.08 13.94
N ILE A 96 9.34 -12.75 13.92
CA ILE A 96 10.57 -12.11 14.40
C ILE A 96 10.21 -10.94 15.33
N SER A 97 10.23 -11.23 16.63
CA SER A 97 10.31 -10.22 17.69
C SER A 97 11.46 -10.62 18.62
N CYS A 98 12.47 -9.74 18.77
CA CYS A 98 13.53 -9.89 19.77
C CYS A 98 13.06 -9.65 21.22
N LYS A 99 11.75 -9.47 21.47
CA LYS A 99 11.18 -9.35 22.83
C LYS A 99 10.08 -10.40 23.03
N GLY A 100 10.29 -11.30 24.00
CA GLY A 100 9.41 -12.42 24.31
C GLY A 100 7.99 -12.05 24.76
N SER A 101 7.72 -10.77 25.06
CA SER A 101 6.41 -10.27 25.50
C SER A 101 5.55 -9.63 24.40
N GLY A 102 6.06 -9.48 23.17
CA GLY A 102 5.38 -8.79 22.07
C GLY A 102 4.61 -9.69 21.09
N ARG A 103 4.12 -10.86 21.54
CA ARG A 103 3.32 -11.76 20.69
C ARG A 103 1.89 -11.22 20.54
N GLY A 104 1.73 -10.15 19.79
CA GLY A 104 0.44 -9.68 19.29
C GLY A 104 0.34 -9.98 17.80
N LYS A 105 -0.77 -10.54 17.34
CA LYS A 105 -1.11 -10.62 15.91
C LYS A 105 -1.11 -9.18 15.37
N VAL A 106 -0.25 -8.86 14.40
CA VAL A 106 -0.42 -7.62 13.64
C VAL A 106 -1.42 -7.94 12.56
N LYS A 107 -2.49 -7.14 12.52
CA LYS A 107 -3.44 -7.18 11.42
C LYS A 107 -2.92 -6.26 10.33
N GLU A 108 -2.87 -6.80 9.12
CA GLU A 108 -2.50 -6.08 7.91
C GLU A 108 -3.72 -5.98 7.00
N LEU A 109 -3.75 -4.96 6.15
CA LEU A 109 -4.78 -4.77 5.15
C LEU A 109 -4.20 -5.03 3.77
N ILE A 110 -4.94 -5.79 2.98
CA ILE A 110 -4.76 -5.90 1.53
C ILE A 110 -5.90 -5.14 0.87
N ILE A 111 -5.55 -4.09 0.13
CA ILE A 111 -6.50 -3.21 -0.56
C ILE A 111 -6.34 -3.42 -2.06
N THR A 112 -7.39 -3.84 -2.76
CA THR A 112 -7.25 -4.26 -4.17
C THR A 112 -8.53 -4.12 -4.99
N ASN A 113 -8.38 -3.85 -6.28
CA ASN A 113 -9.46 -3.95 -7.27
C ASN A 113 -9.40 -5.26 -8.07
N VAL A 114 -8.51 -6.18 -7.68
CA VAL A 114 -8.35 -7.49 -8.30
C VAL A 114 -9.29 -8.46 -7.61
N ARG A 115 -10.13 -9.14 -8.39
CA ARG A 115 -11.01 -10.17 -7.84
C ARG A 115 -10.19 -11.37 -7.38
N ILE A 116 -10.21 -11.62 -6.06
CA ILE A 116 -9.71 -12.85 -5.47
C ILE A 116 -10.81 -13.90 -5.66
N ARG A 117 -10.49 -15.01 -6.32
CA ARG A 117 -11.37 -16.18 -6.49
C ARG A 117 -10.98 -17.30 -5.55
#